data_AF-A0A1M5ET15-F1
#
_entry.id   AF-A0A1M5ET15-F1
#
_cell.length_a   1.000
_cell.length_b   1.000
_cell.length_c   1.000
_cell.angle_alpha   90.00
_cell.angle_beta   90.00
_cell.angle_gamma   90.00
#
_symmetry.space_group_name_H-M   'P 1'
#
loop_
_entity.id
_entity.type
_entity.pdbx_description
1 polymer ?
#
loop_
_entity_poly.entity_id
_entity_poly.type
_entity_poly.pdbx_seq_one_letter_code
_entity_poly.pdbx_strand_id
1 'polypeptide(L)'
;MKYIEDKYFIAIADYIKSFIDQKGIDAADLAAAANVDRKQVYRLINKENIPKLSTLIRISLAAGIEPSKLFAIKFDFDMYMRDNNIFIAIPKNKRKS
;
A
#
# COMPACT_ATOMS: atom_id res chain seq x y z
N MET A 1 13.66 0.89 15.71
CA MET A 1 12.64 0.12 14.93
C MET A 1 12.98 0.28 13.46
N LYS A 2 12.93 -0.80 12.66
CA LYS A 2 13.04 -0.71 11.20
C LYS A 2 11.66 -0.31 10.67
N TYR A 3 11.54 0.91 10.16
CA TYR A 3 10.36 1.33 9.41
C TYR A 3 10.50 0.93 7.95
N ILE A 4 9.39 0.88 7.23
CA ILE A 4 9.39 0.69 5.78
C ILE A 4 9.94 1.95 5.12
N GLU A 5 10.83 1.79 4.14
CA GLU A 5 11.43 2.90 3.39
C GLU A 5 10.79 3.07 2.00
N ASP A 6 10.00 2.10 1.54
CA ASP A 6 9.31 2.13 0.25
C ASP A 6 8.26 3.26 0.22
N LYS A 7 8.57 4.32 -0.53
CA LYS A 7 7.75 5.53 -0.61
C LYS A 7 6.34 5.27 -1.15
N TYR A 8 6.18 4.32 -2.07
CA TYR A 8 4.86 4.02 -2.62
C TYR A 8 4.00 3.26 -1.62
N PHE A 9 4.59 2.29 -0.92
CA PHE A 9 3.91 1.60 0.16
C PHE A 9 3.51 2.55 1.29
N ILE A 10 4.39 3.48 1.67
CA ILE A 10 4.09 4.52 2.66
C ILE A 10 2.86 5.33 2.23
N ALA A 11 2.79 5.76 0.96
CA ALA A 11 1.66 6.50 0.43
C ALA A 11 0.35 5.69 0.46
N ILE A 12 0.41 4.39 0.15
CA ILE A 12 -0.74 3.48 0.26
C ILE A 12 -1.21 3.37 1.72
N ALA A 13 -0.28 3.16 2.66
CA ALA A 13 -0.60 3.05 4.08
C ALA A 13 -1.22 4.34 4.62
N ASP A 14 -0.69 5.50 4.23
CA ASP A 14 -1.24 6.81 4.58
C ASP A 14 -2.64 7.03 3.99
N TYR A 15 -2.87 6.59 2.76
CA TYR A 15 -4.19 6.65 2.14
C TYR A 15 -5.22 5.82 2.92
N ILE A 16 -4.90 4.56 3.24
CA ILE A 16 -5.77 3.71 4.08
C ILE A 16 -6.03 4.38 5.43
N LYS A 17 -4.98 4.86 6.09
CA LYS A 17 -5.08 5.52 7.41
C LYS A 17 -6.01 6.73 7.35
N SER A 18 -5.83 7.61 6.36
CA SER A 18 -6.67 8.79 6.20
C SER A 18 -8.15 8.44 6.00
N PHE A 19 -8.43 7.34 5.29
CA PHE A 19 -9.79 6.91 5.01
C PHE A 19 -10.49 6.34 6.25
N ILE A 20 -9.77 5.57 7.07
CA ILE A 20 -10.34 5.02 8.31
C ILE A 20 -10.51 6.11 9.37
N ASP A 21 -9.58 7.07 9.45
CA ASP A 21 -9.65 8.21 10.36
C ASP A 21 -10.87 9.10 10.02
N GLN A 22 -11.09 9.38 8.72
CA GLN A 22 -12.26 10.15 8.25
C GLN A 22 -13.60 9.47 8.53
N LYS A 23 -13.62 8.13 8.53
CA LYS A 23 -14.83 7.34 8.82
C LYS A 23 -15.00 7.00 10.29
N GLY A 24 -14.03 7.34 11.15
CA GLY A 24 -14.03 6.96 12.57
C GLY A 24 -13.99 5.45 12.80
N ILE A 25 -13.34 4.69 11.92
CA ILE A 25 -13.23 3.23 12.03
C ILE A 25 -12.07 2.87 12.97
N ASP A 26 -12.34 2.14 14.04
CA ASP A 26 -11.30 1.65 14.94
C ASP A 26 -10.47 0.51 14.30
N ALA A 27 -9.18 0.47 14.62
CA ALA A 27 -8.27 -0.56 14.10
C ALA A 27 -8.68 -1.99 14.50
N ALA A 28 -9.33 -2.16 15.66
CA ALA A 28 -9.91 -3.42 16.10
C ALA A 28 -11.03 -3.89 15.19
N ASP A 29 -11.98 -3.00 14.90
CA ASP A 29 -13.16 -3.29 14.10
C ASP A 29 -12.75 -3.57 12.66
N LEU A 30 -11.77 -2.80 12.15
CA LEU A 30 -11.18 -3.05 10.85
C LEU A 30 -10.50 -4.43 10.76
N ALA A 31 -9.76 -4.84 11.79
CA ALA A 31 -9.10 -6.14 11.83
C ALA A 31 -10.12 -7.29 11.84
N ALA A 32 -11.19 -7.14 12.63
CA ALA A 32 -12.29 -8.10 12.68
C ALA A 32 -12.99 -8.22 11.32
N ALA A 33 -13.35 -7.08 10.69
CA ALA A 33 -13.99 -7.05 9.38
C ALA A 33 -13.08 -7.61 8.26
N ALA A 34 -11.77 -7.39 8.33
CA ALA A 34 -10.80 -7.92 7.38
C ALA A 34 -10.45 -9.40 7.61
N ASN A 35 -10.91 -10.00 8.72
CA ASN A 35 -10.53 -11.33 9.16
C ASN A 35 -9.00 -11.50 9.22
N VAL A 36 -8.34 -10.61 9.97
CA VAL A 36 -6.89 -10.59 10.20
C VAL A 36 -6.57 -10.29 11.67
N ASP A 37 -5.36 -10.63 12.11
CA ASP A 37 -4.87 -10.25 13.44
C ASP A 37 -4.76 -8.72 13.57
N ARG A 38 -5.24 -8.17 14.70
CA ARG A 38 -5.22 -6.72 15.00
C ARG A 38 -3.82 -6.11 14.86
N LYS A 39 -2.76 -6.87 15.18
CA LYS A 39 -1.37 -6.45 15.02
C LYS A 39 -0.99 -6.19 13.57
N GLN A 40 -1.59 -6.90 12.61
CA GLN A 40 -1.34 -6.65 11.18
C GLN A 40 -1.86 -5.28 10.75
N VAL A 41 -3.04 -4.89 11.26
CA VAL A 41 -3.62 -3.57 11.01
C VAL A 41 -2.76 -2.48 11.61
N TYR A 42 -2.36 -2.60 12.88
CA TYR A 42 -1.48 -1.62 13.52
C TYR A 42 -0.13 -1.48 12.82
N ARG A 43 0.50 -2.60 12.46
CA ARG A 43 1.80 -2.55 11.76
C ARG A 43 1.71 -1.90 10.39
N LEU A 44 0.60 -2.09 9.66
CA LEU A 44 0.34 -1.40 8.40
C LEU A 44 0.19 0.11 8.63
N ILE A 45 -0.69 0.52 9.57
CA ILE A 45 -0.97 1.93 9.87
C ILE A 45 0.28 2.66 10.38
N ASN A 46 1.11 1.97 11.17
CA ASN A 46 2.36 2.50 11.73
C ASN A 46 3.56 2.34 10.78
N LYS A 47 3.39 1.75 9.59
CA LYS A 47 4.46 1.52 8.61
C LYS A 47 5.63 0.71 9.18
N GLU A 48 5.32 -0.23 10.06
CA GLU A 48 6.31 -1.09 10.73
C GLU A 48 6.73 -2.27 9.84
N ASN A 49 5.83 -2.78 9.00
CA ASN A 49 6.15 -3.83 8.03
C ASN A 49 5.24 -3.80 6.80
N ILE A 50 5.76 -4.29 5.68
CA ILE A 50 4.95 -4.56 4.49
C ILE A 50 4.22 -5.89 4.73
N PRO A 51 2.88 -5.93 4.82
CA PRO A 51 2.13 -7.18 4.95
C PRO A 51 2.11 -7.92 3.61
N LYS A 52 1.64 -9.17 3.61
CA LYS A 52 1.34 -9.88 2.36
C LYS A 52 0.30 -9.09 1.56
N LEU A 53 0.36 -9.14 0.23
CA LEU A 53 -0.64 -8.51 -0.64
C LEU A 53 -2.07 -8.94 -0.26
N SER A 54 -2.29 -10.23 -0.01
CA SER A 54 -3.61 -10.74 0.41
C SER A 54 -4.12 -10.11 1.72
N THR A 55 -3.24 -9.83 2.68
CA THR A 55 -3.58 -9.13 3.93
C THR A 55 -3.91 -7.66 3.66
N LEU A 56 -3.11 -6.97 2.83
CA LEU A 56 -3.37 -5.59 2.42
C LEU A 56 -4.73 -5.47 1.73
N ILE A 57 -5.05 -6.36 0.79
CA ILE A 57 -6.32 -6.36 0.08
C ILE A 57 -7.50 -6.56 1.03
N ARG A 58 -7.42 -7.52 1.96
CA ARG A 58 -8.47 -7.74 2.98
C ARG A 58 -8.72 -6.49 3.82
N ILE A 59 -7.66 -5.84 4.29
CA ILE A 59 -7.76 -4.60 5.07
C ILE A 59 -8.38 -3.49 4.22
N SER A 60 -7.94 -3.32 2.96
CA SER A 60 -8.48 -2.29 2.08
C SER A 60 -9.98 -2.48 1.81
N LEU A 61 -10.41 -3.71 1.52
CA LEU A 61 -11.82 -4.02 1.27
C LEU A 61 -12.67 -3.79 2.53
N ALA A 62 -12.17 -4.20 3.71
CA ALA A 62 -12.84 -3.96 4.98
C ALA A 62 -12.96 -2.46 5.32
N ALA A 63 -11.98 -1.64 4.91
CA ALA A 63 -12.07 -0.19 5.02
C ALA A 63 -13.10 0.41 4.04
N GLY A 64 -13.52 -0.35 3.02
CA GLY A 64 -14.39 0.09 1.93
C GLY A 64 -13.63 0.70 0.75
N ILE A 65 -12.38 0.29 0.55
CA ILE A 65 -11.52 0.71 -0.55
C ILE A 65 -11.31 -0.47 -1.50
N GLU A 66 -11.78 -0.34 -2.72
CA GLU A 66 -11.53 -1.34 -3.76
C GLU A 66 -10.04 -1.32 -4.18
N PRO A 67 -9.43 -2.47 -4.49
CA PRO A 67 -8.00 -2.54 -4.88
C PRO A 67 -7.65 -1.65 -6.07
N SER A 68 -8.56 -1.52 -7.04
CA SER A 68 -8.39 -0.61 -8.18
C SER A 68 -8.20 0.84 -7.75
N LYS A 69 -8.92 1.29 -6.71
CA LYS A 69 -8.80 2.64 -6.15
C LYS A 69 -7.58 2.76 -5.24
N LEU A 70 -7.27 1.71 -4.48
CA LEU A 70 -6.11 1.66 -3.59
C LEU A 70 -4.80 1.91 -4.35
N PHE A 71 -4.63 1.30 -5.52
CA PHE A 71 -3.43 1.43 -6.33
C PHE A 71 -3.48 2.56 -7.37
N ALA A 72 -4.58 3.31 -7.44
CA ALA A 72 -4.75 4.45 -8.33
C ALA A 72 -4.51 5.80 -7.61
N ILE A 73 -3.91 5.78 -6.43
CA ILE A 73 -3.58 7.01 -5.70
C ILE A 73 -2.60 7.88 -6.51
N LYS A 74 -2.74 9.20 -6.38
CA LYS A 74 -1.80 10.15 -7.00
C LYS A 74 -0.42 9.96 -6.38
N PHE A 75 0.55 9.54 -7.20
CA PHE A 75 1.92 9.29 -6.78
C PHE A 75 2.91 9.62 -7.90
N ASP A 76 4.07 10.19 -7.56
CA ASP A 76 5.11 10.55 -8.53
C ASP A 76 5.96 9.31 -8.86
N PHE A 77 5.48 8.53 -9.83
CA PHE A 77 6.19 7.33 -10.29
C PHE A 77 7.50 7.66 -11.02
N ASP A 78 7.63 8.82 -11.65
CA ASP A 78 8.87 9.23 -12.33
C ASP A 78 9.99 9.47 -11.31
N MET A 79 9.71 10.19 -10.22
CA MET A 79 10.65 10.34 -9.11
C MET A 79 10.94 9.00 -8.45
N TYR A 80 9.93 8.18 -8.19
CA TYR A 80 10.11 6.86 -7.59
C TYR A 80 11.02 5.94 -8.42
N MET A 81 10.85 5.93 -9.74
CA MET A 81 11.71 5.17 -10.65
C MET A 81 13.15 5.65 -10.60
N ARG A 82 13.38 6.98 -10.59
CA ARG A 82 14.72 7.56 -10.47
C ARG A 82 15.39 7.18 -9.15
N ASP A 83 14.68 7.34 -8.04
CA ASP A 83 15.20 7.07 -6.69
C ASP A 83 15.56 5.58 -6.49
N ASN A 84 14.88 4.67 -7.19
CA ASN A 84 15.06 3.22 -7.07
C ASN A 84 15.84 2.59 -8.23
N ASN A 85 16.40 3.38 -9.16
CA ASN A 85 17.12 2.90 -10.35
C ASN A 85 16.29 1.91 -11.21
N ILE A 86 15.00 2.20 -11.39
CA ILE A 86 14.08 1.38 -12.18
C ILE A 86 14.10 1.86 -13.63
N PHE A 87 14.30 0.94 -14.58
CA PHE A 87 14.32 1.22 -16.02
C PHE A 87 13.21 0.47 -16.76
N ILE A 88 12.67 1.07 -17.81
CA ILE A 88 11.69 0.41 -18.69
C ILE A 88 12.41 -0.63 -19.54
N ALA A 89 11.98 -1.89 -19.43
CA ALA A 89 12.56 -2.97 -20.21
C ALA A 89 12.29 -2.80 -21.72
N ILE A 90 13.36 -2.80 -22.52
CA ILE A 90 13.26 -2.74 -23.98
C ILE A 90 13.07 -4.16 -24.54
N PRO A 91 11.99 -4.41 -25.31
CA PRO A 91 11.74 -5.70 -25.95
C PRO A 91 12.91 -6.12 -26.85
N LYS A 92 13.26 -7.42 -26.83
CA LYS A 92 14.39 -7.95 -27.64
C LYS A 92 14.33 -7.56 -29.12
N ASN A 93 13.12 -7.53 -29.70
CA ASN A 93 12.91 -7.25 -31.12
C ASN A 93 13.10 -5.77 -31.50
N LYS A 94 13.21 -4.86 -30.52
CA LYS A 94 13.45 -3.42 -30.74
C LYS A 94 14.90 -2.99 -30.46
N ARG A 95 15.80 -3.93 -30.16
CA ARG A 95 17.22 -3.62 -29.84
C ARG A 95 18.14 -3.50 -31.06
N LYS A 96 17.62 -3.71 -32.28
CA LYS A 96 18.40 -3.74 -33.54
C LYS A 96 17.85 -2.79 -34.63
N SER A 97 17.32 -1.63 -34.24
CA SER A 97 17.04 -0.53 -35.17
C SER A 97 18.04 0.59 -34.93
#